data_AF-A0A813P1L5-F1
#
_entry.id   AF-A0A813P1L5-F1
#
_cell.length_a   1.000
_cell.length_b   1.000
_cell.length_c   1.000
_cell.angle_alpha   90.00
_cell.angle_beta   90.00
_cell.angle_gamma   90.00
#
_symmetry.space_group_name_H-M   'P 1'
#
loop_
_entity.id
_entity.type
_entity.pdbx_description
1 polymer ?
#
loop_
_entity_poly.entity_id
_entity_poly.type
_entity_poly.pdbx_seq_one_letter_code
_entity_poly.pdbx_strand_id
1 'polypeptide(L)'
;MDRRLHAVQDRLVEHCTQTLKSVQGSVSAVTSYFQKDVPIKHETDHESLFQRAFSVQYNSKKMKKLEKEYNIIRKEEQEEQIEVRRLRNENRLLKQRVENLEKESATLANRLIEGQVSNAQYAEESYQLKRENCTLKKQLDEKLKNTTFSSSGHNSVQLTSPTELEMLRETVEKLNMENRNLQSTPHIEIAALQEELTLVKMRDAEAQVSMNELRQRIADLNREWQLHDSTCKTLRESNQANESNDAYDLIAHELLSLKMREAQTDCDNKALSQQIMDLETQKQVIYNQIKRQDDEIQRMRLELDESRVREQELRAQLNETKNQMHDGELRLKEDSMMLRIREAESTQAIGDLRQRIAELEVQNQELITRGQIMDNRDLQEKLLELQDEPKFSFRSMSISSSGFLFFDCCSTIIHLFSFTGDASAFAANDPSESFDVDGSTSS
;
A
#
# COMPACT_ATOMS: atom_id res chain seq x y z
N MET A 1 19.35 23.40 -6.46
CA MET A 1 18.53 24.60 -6.18
C MET A 1 18.93 25.27 -4.87
N ASP A 2 19.26 24.49 -3.82
CA ASP A 2 19.55 24.98 -2.46
C ASP A 2 20.67 26.02 -2.32
N ARG A 3 21.77 25.90 -3.09
CA ARG A 3 22.89 26.87 -2.96
C ARG A 3 22.50 28.30 -3.33
N ARG A 4 21.60 28.48 -4.31
CA ARG A 4 21.12 29.80 -4.71
C ARG A 4 20.14 30.36 -3.68
N LEU A 5 19.32 29.50 -3.08
CA LEU A 5 18.37 29.89 -2.03
C LEU A 5 19.11 30.33 -0.75
N HIS A 6 20.12 29.57 -0.31
CA HIS A 6 20.97 29.96 0.81
C HIS A 6 21.72 31.27 0.55
N ALA A 7 22.29 31.46 -0.65
CA ALA A 7 22.96 32.71 -1.00
C ALA A 7 22.03 33.95 -1.03
N VAL A 8 20.73 33.77 -1.29
CA VAL A 8 19.74 34.85 -1.18
C VAL A 8 19.38 35.10 0.28
N GLN A 9 19.19 34.04 1.06
CA GLN A 9 18.88 34.13 2.49
C GLN A 9 20.01 34.81 3.28
N ASP A 10 21.27 34.47 3.01
CA ASP A 10 22.43 35.08 3.67
C ASP A 10 22.53 36.58 3.38
N ARG A 11 22.31 36.99 2.13
CA ARG A 11 22.29 38.42 1.73
C ARG A 11 21.14 39.18 2.39
N LEU A 12 19.97 38.55 2.55
CA LEU A 12 18.83 39.16 3.21
C LEU A 12 19.12 39.39 4.69
N VAL A 13 19.68 38.38 5.37
CA VAL A 13 20.08 38.46 6.78
C VAL A 13 21.16 39.53 6.99
N GLU A 14 22.15 39.59 6.11
CA GLU A 14 23.19 40.61 6.16
C GLU A 14 22.63 42.03 6.02
N HIS A 15 21.73 42.25 5.06
CA HIS A 15 21.06 43.54 4.90
C HIS A 15 20.25 43.94 6.14
N CYS A 16 19.40 43.03 6.67
CA CYS A 16 18.61 43.29 7.88
C CYS A 16 19.49 43.59 9.10
N THR A 17 20.60 42.87 9.28
CA THR A 17 21.52 43.11 10.41
C THR A 17 22.26 44.45 10.31
N GLN A 18 22.61 44.89 9.10
CA GLN A 18 23.19 46.22 8.88
C GLN A 18 22.19 47.34 9.17
N THR A 19 20.94 47.21 8.72
CA THR A 19 19.88 48.19 9.01
C THR A 19 19.61 48.29 10.51
N LEU A 20 19.51 47.16 11.22
CA LEU A 20 19.34 47.12 12.67
C LEU A 20 20.48 47.83 13.42
N LYS A 21 21.73 47.56 13.03
CA LYS A 21 22.91 48.22 13.63
C LYS A 21 22.90 49.73 13.42
N SER A 22 22.49 50.20 12.23
CA SER A 22 22.39 51.63 11.93
C SER A 22 21.36 52.32 12.83
N VAL A 23 20.15 51.76 12.92
CA VAL A 23 19.07 52.28 13.77
C VAL A 23 19.48 52.28 15.24
N GLN A 24 20.07 51.18 15.72
CA GLN A 24 20.53 51.06 17.10
C GLN A 24 21.64 52.08 17.43
N GLY A 25 22.55 52.35 16.48
CA GLY A 25 23.58 53.38 16.61
C GLY A 25 22.99 54.78 16.75
N SER A 26 21.99 55.14 15.93
CA SER A 26 21.30 56.42 16.02
C SER A 26 20.57 56.61 17.35
N VAL A 27 19.83 55.59 17.82
CA VAL A 27 19.12 55.64 19.11
C VAL A 27 20.11 55.73 20.28
N SER A 28 21.20 54.96 20.23
CA SER A 28 22.26 55.01 21.25
C SER A 28 22.95 56.38 21.29
N ALA A 29 23.20 57.00 20.14
CA ALA A 29 23.81 58.31 20.06
C ALA A 29 22.91 59.40 20.67
N VAL A 30 21.62 59.38 20.34
CA VAL A 30 20.63 60.29 20.94
C VAL A 30 20.54 60.08 22.45
N THR A 31 20.49 58.83 22.90
CA THR A 31 20.44 58.50 24.34
C THR A 31 21.68 59.00 25.08
N SER A 32 22.87 58.82 24.51
CA SER A 32 24.12 59.31 25.10
C SER A 32 24.16 60.83 25.18
N TYR A 33 23.69 61.54 24.15
CA TYR A 33 23.61 63.00 24.14
C TYR A 33 22.75 63.52 25.31
N PHE A 34 21.57 62.93 25.52
CA PHE A 34 20.68 63.32 26.62
C PHE A 34 21.20 62.93 28.01
N GLN A 35 21.96 61.85 28.14
CA GLN A 35 22.49 61.39 29.42
C GLN A 35 23.79 62.09 29.84
N LYS A 36 24.62 62.53 28.90
CA LYS A 36 25.95 63.10 29.19
C LYS A 36 26.07 64.58 28.86
N ASP A 37 25.64 64.99 27.66
CA ASP A 37 25.92 66.33 27.15
C ASP A 37 24.87 67.36 27.58
N VAL A 38 23.59 66.94 27.66
CA VAL A 38 22.49 67.83 28.06
C VAL A 38 22.61 68.31 29.52
N PRO A 39 22.96 67.49 30.53
CA PRO A 39 23.16 67.95 31.90
C PRO A 39 24.25 69.02 32.01
N ILE A 40 25.39 68.82 31.36
CA ILE A 40 26.52 69.76 31.34
C ILE A 40 26.09 71.10 30.73
N LYS A 41 25.36 71.07 29.60
CA LYS A 41 24.84 72.27 28.95
C LYS A 41 23.82 73.01 29.81
N HIS A 42 22.97 72.28 30.53
CA HIS A 42 21.99 72.86 31.44
C HIS A 42 22.65 73.57 32.64
N GLU A 43 23.69 72.97 33.24
CA GLU A 43 24.45 73.61 34.34
C GLU A 43 25.20 74.86 33.89
N THR A 44 25.65 74.90 32.63
CA THR A 44 26.44 76.02 32.09
C THR A 44 25.57 77.19 31.60
N ASP A 45 24.48 76.92 30.87
CA ASP A 45 23.59 77.93 30.30
C ASP A 45 22.20 77.34 29.97
N HIS A 46 21.35 77.25 30.98
CA HIS A 46 20.00 76.72 30.86
C HIS A 46 19.08 77.63 30.04
N GLU A 47 19.25 78.96 30.11
CA GLU A 47 18.39 79.93 29.44
C GLU A 47 18.45 79.76 27.92
N SER A 48 19.65 79.64 27.34
CA SER A 48 19.81 79.43 25.89
C SER A 48 19.36 78.03 25.44
N LEU A 49 19.52 77.02 26.30
CA LEU A 49 19.01 75.66 26.04
C LEU A 49 17.48 75.66 25.95
N PHE A 50 16.79 76.30 26.90
CA PHE A 50 15.33 76.45 26.88
C PHE A 50 14.86 77.32 25.72
N GLN A 51 15.53 78.44 25.43
CA GLN A 51 15.19 79.29 24.27
C GLN A 51 15.30 78.51 22.95
N ARG A 52 16.34 77.66 22.82
CA ARG A 52 16.51 76.80 21.65
C ARG A 52 15.45 75.69 21.58
N ALA A 53 15.04 75.14 22.72
CA ALA A 53 13.93 74.18 22.78
C ALA A 53 12.58 74.82 22.42
N PHE A 54 12.27 76.02 22.93
CA PHE A 54 11.02 76.73 22.66
C PHE A 54 10.94 77.34 21.25
N SER A 55 12.08 77.57 20.59
CA SER A 55 12.12 77.99 19.19
C SER A 55 11.88 76.85 18.20
N VAL A 56 11.82 75.59 18.66
CA VAL A 56 11.44 74.46 17.82
C VAL A 56 9.95 74.57 17.46
N GLN A 57 9.70 75.00 16.23
CA GLN A 57 8.36 75.10 15.67
C GLN A 57 8.01 73.83 14.91
N TYR A 58 7.01 73.08 15.38
CA TYR A 58 6.52 71.90 14.68
C TYR A 58 5.46 72.28 13.65
N ASN A 59 5.64 71.81 12.41
CA ASN A 59 4.61 71.97 11.39
C ASN A 59 3.46 70.99 11.64
N SER A 60 2.33 71.49 12.15
CA SER A 60 1.15 70.68 12.48
C SER A 60 0.61 69.85 11.30
N LYS A 61 0.70 70.38 10.06
CA LYS A 61 0.30 69.63 8.86
C LYS A 61 1.26 68.47 8.57
N LYS A 62 2.57 68.71 8.69
CA LYS A 62 3.60 67.67 8.54
C LYS A 62 3.45 66.59 9.62
N MET A 63 3.17 66.97 10.86
CA MET A 63 2.97 66.02 11.96
C MET A 63 1.74 65.13 11.72
N LYS A 64 0.60 65.71 11.34
CA LYS A 64 -0.61 64.93 10.99
C LYS A 64 -0.39 64.02 9.76
N LYS A 65 0.45 64.42 8.80
CA LYS A 65 0.81 63.58 7.66
C LYS A 65 1.63 62.37 8.11
N LEU A 66 2.65 62.59 8.93
CA LEU A 66 3.48 61.53 9.50
C LEU A 66 2.68 60.56 10.38
N GLU A 67 1.71 61.06 11.15
CA GLU A 67 0.80 60.22 11.95
C GLU A 67 -0.06 59.30 11.08
N LYS A 68 -0.58 59.82 9.95
CA LYS A 68 -1.32 59.00 8.98
C LYS A 68 -0.43 57.97 8.31
N GLU A 69 0.76 58.37 7.85
CA GLU A 69 1.75 57.47 7.24
C GLU A 69 2.17 56.36 8.22
N TYR A 70 2.41 56.69 9.50
CA TYR A 70 2.71 55.72 10.54
C TYR A 70 1.58 54.70 10.75
N ASN A 71 0.32 55.15 10.79
CA ASN A 71 -0.82 54.25 10.96
C ASN A 71 -1.03 53.31 9.76
N ILE A 72 -0.73 53.77 8.54
CA ILE A 72 -0.75 52.93 7.34
C ILE A 72 0.35 51.86 7.44
N ILE A 73 1.59 52.27 7.69
CA ILE A 73 2.73 51.34 7.84
C ILE A 73 2.46 50.32 8.95
N ARG A 74 1.89 50.76 10.08
CA ARG A 74 1.54 49.86 11.20
C ARG A 74 0.47 48.84 10.81
N LYS A 75 -0.50 49.23 9.98
CA LYS A 75 -1.54 48.31 9.51
C LYS A 75 -0.97 47.31 8.50
N GLU A 76 -0.15 47.78 7.57
CA GLU A 76 0.58 46.94 6.61
C GLU A 76 1.48 45.93 7.35
N GLU A 77 2.23 46.37 8.38
CA GLU A 77 3.06 45.49 9.21
C GLU A 77 2.23 44.42 9.95
N GLN A 78 1.02 44.76 10.41
CA GLN A 78 0.11 43.77 11.02
C GLN A 78 -0.38 42.73 10.00
N GLU A 79 -0.71 43.16 8.78
CA GLU A 79 -1.11 42.27 7.69
C GLU A 79 0.04 41.34 7.28
N GLU A 80 1.26 41.86 7.16
CA GLU A 80 2.47 41.07 6.92
C GLU A 80 2.73 40.06 8.05
N GLN A 81 2.54 40.44 9.32
CA GLN A 81 2.69 39.50 10.44
C GLN A 81 1.64 38.37 10.44
N ILE A 82 0.44 38.61 9.92
CA ILE A 82 -0.57 37.57 9.71
C ILE A 82 -0.12 36.64 8.59
N GLU A 83 0.36 37.21 7.48
CA GLU A 83 0.83 36.45 6.32
C GLU A 83 2.05 35.57 6.67
N VAL A 84 3.02 36.09 7.42
CA VAL A 84 4.17 35.31 7.92
C VAL A 84 3.70 34.14 8.78
N ARG A 85 2.67 34.30 9.62
CA ARG A 85 2.11 33.20 10.42
C ARG A 85 1.43 32.16 9.55
N ARG A 86 0.68 32.57 8.53
CA ARG A 86 0.05 31.69 7.54
C ARG A 86 1.11 30.85 6.81
N LEU A 87 2.13 31.51 6.26
CA LEU A 87 3.23 30.86 5.54
C LEU A 87 4.05 29.91 6.42
N ARG A 88 4.23 30.22 7.71
CA ARG A 88 4.89 29.30 8.67
C ARG A 88 4.07 28.03 8.90
N ASN A 89 2.74 28.17 9.03
CA ASN A 89 1.85 27.01 9.18
C ASN A 89 1.83 26.14 7.91
N GLU A 90 1.74 26.77 6.74
CA GLU A 90 1.78 26.08 5.45
C GLU A 90 3.10 25.35 5.24
N ASN A 91 4.24 26.01 5.52
CA ASN A 91 5.56 25.36 5.46
C ASN A 91 5.68 24.17 6.41
N ARG A 92 5.06 24.22 7.59
CA ARG A 92 5.05 23.08 8.52
C ARG A 92 4.29 21.89 7.93
N LEU A 93 3.12 22.14 7.32
CA LEU A 93 2.32 21.10 6.67
C LEU A 93 3.04 20.51 5.45
N LEU A 94 3.70 21.34 4.64
CA LEU A 94 4.49 20.89 3.51
C LEU A 94 5.65 19.99 3.95
N LYS A 95 6.38 20.36 5.00
CA LYS A 95 7.42 19.51 5.59
C LYS A 95 6.88 18.16 6.05
N GLN A 96 5.75 18.16 6.77
CA GLN A 96 5.09 16.93 7.19
C GLN A 96 4.67 16.06 6.00
N ARG A 97 4.18 16.67 4.92
CA ARG A 97 3.82 15.94 3.69
C ARG A 97 5.04 15.31 3.02
N VAL A 98 6.16 16.04 2.96
CA VAL A 98 7.43 15.52 2.43
C VAL A 98 7.91 14.34 3.27
N GLU A 99 7.94 14.46 4.60
CA GLU A 99 8.34 13.37 5.49
C GLU A 99 7.46 12.11 5.34
N ASN A 100 6.15 12.28 5.15
CA ASN A 100 5.24 11.16 4.91
C ASN A 100 5.49 10.49 3.56
N LEU A 101 5.71 11.26 2.50
CA LEU A 101 6.04 10.72 1.18
C LEU A 101 7.38 9.98 1.18
N GLU A 102 8.37 10.49 1.90
CA GLU A 102 9.66 9.81 2.07
C GLU A 102 9.50 8.47 2.81
N LYS A 103 8.66 8.42 3.86
CA LYS A 103 8.32 7.17 4.55
C LYS A 103 7.58 6.19 3.65
N GLU A 104 6.56 6.63 2.93
CA GLU A 104 5.82 5.81 1.97
C GLU A 104 6.76 5.24 0.90
N SER A 105 7.62 6.08 0.32
CA SER A 105 8.64 5.68 -0.64
C SER A 105 9.61 4.64 -0.07
N ALA A 106 10.06 4.82 1.17
CA ALA A 106 10.94 3.84 1.83
C ALA A 106 10.23 2.50 2.08
N THR A 107 8.95 2.52 2.49
CA THR A 107 8.17 1.29 2.69
C THR A 107 7.94 0.53 1.39
N LEU A 108 7.65 1.25 0.29
CA LEU A 108 7.50 0.64 -1.03
C LEU A 108 8.80 -0.02 -1.50
N ALA A 109 9.93 0.67 -1.33
CA ALA A 109 11.24 0.13 -1.66
C ALA A 109 11.53 -1.15 -0.86
N ASN A 110 11.27 -1.15 0.45
CA ASN A 110 11.46 -2.34 1.30
C ASN A 110 10.58 -3.52 0.83
N ARG A 111 9.29 -3.29 0.56
CA ARG A 111 8.38 -4.34 0.08
C ARG A 111 8.81 -4.90 -1.26
N LEU A 112 9.33 -4.06 -2.16
CA LEU A 112 9.84 -4.50 -3.46
C LEU A 112 11.09 -5.37 -3.28
N ILE A 113 12.02 -4.95 -2.41
CA ILE A 113 13.22 -5.74 -2.09
C ILE A 113 12.82 -7.08 -1.46
N GLU A 114 11.93 -7.10 -0.48
CA GLU A 114 11.42 -8.33 0.15
C GLU A 114 10.76 -9.26 -0.88
N GLY A 115 9.94 -8.73 -1.78
CA GLY A 115 9.33 -9.50 -2.85
C GLY A 115 10.36 -10.11 -3.81
N GLN A 116 11.41 -9.36 -4.16
CA GLN A 116 12.49 -9.88 -4.99
C GLN A 116 13.30 -10.98 -4.28
N VAL A 117 13.60 -10.80 -2.98
CA VAL A 117 14.30 -11.81 -2.18
C VAL A 117 13.45 -13.08 -2.07
N SER A 118 12.16 -12.95 -1.77
CA SER A 118 11.24 -14.09 -1.65
C SER A 118 11.12 -14.85 -2.97
N ASN A 119 10.96 -14.14 -4.10
CA ASN A 119 10.92 -14.77 -5.43
C ASN A 119 12.24 -15.50 -5.77
N ALA A 120 13.39 -14.92 -5.40
CA ALA A 120 14.68 -15.56 -5.60
C ALA A 120 14.81 -16.84 -4.76
N GLN A 121 14.36 -16.82 -3.50
CA GLN A 121 14.32 -17.99 -2.62
C GLN A 121 13.41 -19.09 -3.19
N TYR A 122 12.19 -18.76 -3.59
CA TYR A 122 11.28 -19.73 -4.23
C TYR A 122 11.86 -20.33 -5.51
N ALA A 123 12.55 -19.52 -6.32
CA ALA A 123 13.24 -20.03 -7.51
C ALA A 123 14.35 -21.03 -7.13
N GLU A 124 15.16 -20.73 -6.12
CA GLU A 124 16.21 -21.61 -5.62
C GLU A 124 15.65 -22.94 -5.10
N GLU A 125 14.62 -22.89 -4.25
CA GLU A 125 13.92 -24.08 -3.72
C GLU A 125 13.33 -24.93 -4.86
N SER A 126 12.72 -24.29 -5.86
CA SER A 126 12.18 -24.97 -7.06
C SER A 126 13.28 -25.69 -7.85
N TYR A 127 14.46 -25.07 -7.99
CA TYR A 127 15.61 -25.72 -8.62
C TYR A 127 16.15 -26.89 -7.79
N GLN A 128 16.21 -26.75 -6.46
CA GLN A 128 16.63 -27.83 -5.57
C GLN A 128 15.67 -29.03 -5.66
N LEU A 129 14.37 -28.80 -5.53
CA LEU A 129 13.34 -29.85 -5.67
C LEU A 129 13.39 -30.52 -7.04
N LYS A 130 13.57 -29.77 -8.13
CA LYS A 130 13.74 -30.35 -9.48
C LYS A 130 14.97 -31.25 -9.56
N ARG A 131 16.08 -30.85 -8.95
CA ARG A 131 17.31 -31.64 -8.91
C ARG A 131 17.09 -32.94 -8.14
N GLU A 132 16.49 -32.86 -6.95
CA GLU A 132 16.17 -34.03 -6.12
C GLU A 132 15.23 -34.99 -6.83
N ASN A 133 14.17 -34.49 -7.46
CA ASN A 133 13.24 -35.28 -8.27
C ASN A 133 13.95 -36.01 -9.41
N CYS A 134 14.92 -35.37 -10.08
CA CYS A 134 15.71 -36.01 -11.13
C CYS A 134 16.56 -37.17 -10.57
N THR A 135 17.21 -36.97 -9.42
CA THR A 135 17.95 -38.04 -8.74
C THR A 135 17.05 -39.18 -8.28
N LEU A 136 15.89 -38.90 -7.68
CA LEU A 136 14.92 -39.91 -7.25
C LEU A 136 14.35 -40.69 -8.44
N LYS A 137 14.02 -40.01 -9.55
CA LYS A 137 13.61 -40.67 -10.79
C LYS A 137 14.68 -41.61 -11.31
N LYS A 138 15.94 -41.19 -11.35
CA LYS A 138 17.06 -42.07 -11.76
C LYS A 138 17.19 -43.30 -10.86
N GLN A 139 17.09 -43.13 -9.54
CA GLN A 139 17.13 -44.25 -8.59
C GLN A 139 15.94 -45.18 -8.77
N LEU A 140 14.75 -44.64 -9.06
CA LEU A 140 13.56 -45.43 -9.34
C LEU A 140 13.73 -46.20 -10.64
N ASP A 141 14.23 -45.58 -11.72
CA ASP A 141 14.50 -46.21 -13.00
C ASP A 141 15.57 -47.30 -12.89
N GLU A 142 16.57 -47.10 -12.04
CA GLU A 142 17.63 -48.08 -11.78
C GLU A 142 17.11 -49.26 -10.94
N LYS A 143 16.28 -49.00 -9.92
CA LYS A 143 15.53 -50.04 -9.20
C LYS A 143 14.59 -50.79 -10.14
N LEU A 144 13.84 -50.06 -10.99
CA LEU A 144 12.95 -50.61 -12.00
C LEU A 144 13.71 -51.50 -12.98
N LYS A 145 14.87 -51.06 -13.48
CA LYS A 145 15.77 -51.87 -14.32
C LYS A 145 16.27 -53.12 -13.61
N ASN A 146 16.60 -53.03 -12.33
CA ASN A 146 17.01 -54.19 -11.54
C ASN A 146 15.85 -55.16 -11.28
N THR A 147 14.62 -54.66 -11.07
CA THR A 147 13.41 -55.47 -10.99
C THR A 147 12.91 -55.97 -12.35
N THR A 148 13.17 -55.27 -13.46
CA THR A 148 12.79 -55.71 -14.82
C THR A 148 13.80 -56.65 -15.44
N PHE A 149 15.07 -56.62 -15.00
CA PHE A 149 15.99 -57.76 -15.20
C PHE A 149 15.50 -59.02 -14.46
N SER A 150 14.60 -58.86 -13.50
CA SER A 150 13.87 -59.93 -12.82
C SER A 150 12.42 -60.12 -13.33
N SER A 151 11.93 -59.28 -14.26
CA SER A 151 10.57 -59.37 -14.81
C SER A 151 10.40 -58.52 -16.08
N SER A 152 10.38 -59.15 -17.25
CA SER A 152 10.18 -58.53 -18.56
C SER A 152 8.71 -58.08 -18.75
N GLY A 153 8.45 -56.81 -19.15
CA GLY A 153 7.11 -56.40 -19.63
C GLY A 153 6.79 -54.89 -19.67
N HIS A 154 6.92 -54.29 -20.86
CA HIS A 154 5.98 -53.35 -21.54
C HIS A 154 5.24 -52.20 -20.78
N ASN A 155 5.49 -50.93 -21.17
CA ASN A 155 4.63 -50.07 -22.04
C ASN A 155 4.86 -48.56 -21.83
N SER A 156 5.11 -47.85 -22.94
CA SER A 156 5.24 -46.39 -23.03
C SER A 156 3.86 -45.73 -23.22
N VAL A 157 3.53 -44.77 -22.35
CA VAL A 157 2.30 -43.96 -22.37
C VAL A 157 2.52 -42.71 -23.23
N GLN A 158 1.56 -42.42 -24.10
CA GLN A 158 1.50 -41.28 -25.01
C GLN A 158 0.18 -40.56 -24.75
N LEU A 159 0.16 -39.43 -24.02
CA LEU A 159 -1.01 -38.54 -23.89
C LEU A 159 -0.57 -37.13 -23.47
N THR A 160 -0.75 -36.15 -24.36
CA THR A 160 -1.01 -34.73 -24.01
C THR A 160 -2.23 -34.34 -24.81
N SER A 161 -3.27 -33.81 -24.14
CA SER A 161 -4.60 -33.67 -24.72
C SER A 161 -4.65 -32.52 -25.74
N PRO A 162 -5.44 -32.65 -26.83
CA PRO A 162 -5.59 -31.59 -27.84
C PRO A 162 -6.09 -30.25 -27.26
N THR A 163 -6.82 -30.32 -26.15
CA THR A 163 -7.50 -29.20 -25.50
C THR A 163 -6.52 -28.23 -24.83
N GLU A 164 -5.40 -28.72 -24.30
CA GLU A 164 -4.37 -27.89 -23.66
C GLU A 164 -3.58 -27.05 -24.67
N LEU A 165 -3.40 -27.57 -25.89
CA LEU A 165 -2.74 -26.86 -26.98
C LEU A 165 -3.59 -25.71 -27.55
N GLU A 166 -4.91 -25.89 -27.60
CA GLU A 166 -5.86 -24.87 -28.07
C GLU A 166 -5.89 -23.67 -27.10
N MET A 167 -5.97 -23.93 -25.79
CA MET A 167 -5.93 -22.87 -24.77
C MET A 167 -4.60 -22.11 -24.75
N LEU A 168 -3.48 -22.80 -25.03
CA LEU A 168 -2.17 -22.15 -25.13
C LEU A 168 -2.09 -21.23 -26.37
N ARG A 169 -2.77 -21.59 -27.47
CA ARG A 169 -2.81 -20.73 -28.66
C ARG A 169 -3.62 -19.46 -28.43
N GLU A 170 -4.82 -19.57 -27.84
CA GLU A 170 -5.65 -18.41 -27.53
C GLU A 170 -4.97 -17.44 -26.56
N THR A 171 -4.27 -17.96 -25.56
CA THR A 171 -3.53 -17.13 -24.60
C THR A 171 -2.36 -16.40 -25.26
N VAL A 172 -1.62 -17.07 -26.16
CA VAL A 172 -0.55 -16.43 -26.95
C VAL A 172 -1.11 -15.34 -27.88
N GLU A 173 -2.28 -15.55 -28.48
CA GLU A 173 -2.89 -14.60 -29.39
C GLU A 173 -3.42 -13.35 -28.68
N LYS A 174 -4.03 -13.51 -27.49
CA LYS A 174 -4.39 -12.39 -26.60
C LYS A 174 -3.18 -11.57 -26.18
N LEU A 175 -2.11 -12.23 -25.74
CA LEU A 175 -0.87 -11.55 -25.35
C LEU A 175 -0.23 -10.79 -26.52
N ASN A 176 -0.28 -11.34 -27.74
CA ASN A 176 0.23 -10.66 -28.93
C ASN A 176 -0.61 -9.42 -29.32
N MET A 177 -1.93 -9.48 -29.17
CA MET A 177 -2.81 -8.32 -29.41
C MET A 177 -2.55 -7.21 -28.37
N GLU A 178 -2.43 -7.57 -27.10
CA GLU A 178 -2.14 -6.63 -26.02
C GLU A 178 -0.77 -5.95 -26.20
N ASN A 179 0.24 -6.71 -26.63
CA ASN A 179 1.58 -6.19 -26.90
C ASN A 179 1.59 -5.22 -28.11
N ARG A 180 0.81 -5.48 -29.17
CA ARG A 180 0.64 -4.54 -30.30
C ARG A 180 -0.07 -3.26 -29.88
N ASN A 181 -1.10 -3.36 -29.03
CA ASN A 181 -1.81 -2.20 -28.52
C ASN A 181 -0.87 -1.31 -27.70
N LEU A 182 -0.12 -1.90 -26.75
CA LEU A 182 0.88 -1.22 -25.92
C LEU A 182 2.02 -0.58 -26.72
N GLN A 183 2.35 -1.09 -27.91
CA GLN A 183 3.34 -0.47 -28.81
C GLN A 183 2.77 0.70 -29.61
N SER A 184 1.46 0.71 -29.91
CA SER A 184 0.82 1.73 -30.74
C SER A 184 0.38 2.99 -29.98
N THR A 185 -0.09 2.84 -28.74
CA THR A 185 -0.51 3.95 -27.86
C THR A 185 0.58 4.99 -27.59
N PRO A 186 1.83 4.62 -27.24
CA PRO A 186 2.86 5.62 -26.96
C PRO A 186 3.23 6.42 -28.21
N HIS A 187 3.19 5.84 -29.41
CA HIS A 187 3.55 6.54 -30.63
C HIS A 187 2.54 7.63 -31.04
N ILE A 188 1.24 7.38 -30.83
CA ILE A 188 0.18 8.35 -31.18
C ILE A 188 0.20 9.53 -30.21
N GLU A 189 0.34 9.27 -28.91
CA GLU A 189 0.41 10.31 -27.89
C GLU A 189 1.70 11.15 -28.01
N ILE A 190 2.84 10.53 -28.32
CA ILE A 190 4.10 11.23 -28.57
C ILE A 190 3.99 12.13 -29.82
N ALA A 191 3.35 11.67 -30.89
CA ALA A 191 3.19 12.46 -32.11
C ALA A 191 2.30 13.70 -31.87
N ALA A 192 1.19 13.55 -31.14
CA ALA A 192 0.32 14.68 -30.79
C ALA A 192 1.05 15.71 -29.91
N LEU A 193 1.83 15.26 -28.92
CA LEU A 193 2.64 16.15 -28.08
C LEU A 193 3.74 16.87 -28.86
N GLN A 194 4.32 16.23 -29.87
CA GLN A 194 5.32 16.85 -30.75
C GLN A 194 4.71 17.92 -31.66
N GLU A 195 3.48 17.72 -32.15
CA GLU A 195 2.74 18.69 -32.96
C GLU A 195 2.31 19.92 -32.13
N GLU A 196 1.80 19.69 -30.91
CA GLU A 196 1.49 20.78 -29.96
C GLU A 196 2.75 21.60 -29.61
N LEU A 197 3.88 20.94 -29.37
CA LEU A 197 5.15 21.60 -29.06
C LEU A 197 5.68 22.45 -30.23
N THR A 198 5.51 21.98 -31.47
CA THR A 198 5.95 22.73 -32.65
C THR A 198 5.09 23.97 -32.87
N LEU A 199 3.78 23.86 -32.69
CA LEU A 199 2.85 25.00 -32.74
C LEU A 199 3.20 26.08 -31.69
N VAL A 200 3.45 25.68 -30.44
CA VAL A 200 3.84 26.62 -29.37
C VAL A 200 5.16 27.30 -29.71
N LYS A 201 6.17 26.55 -30.14
CA LYS A 201 7.48 27.12 -30.50
C LYS A 201 7.41 28.12 -31.66
N MET A 202 6.55 27.89 -32.65
CA MET A 202 6.35 28.83 -33.76
C MET A 202 5.71 30.13 -33.27
N ARG A 203 4.68 30.03 -32.41
CA ARG A 203 3.99 31.19 -31.83
C ARG A 203 4.93 32.02 -30.95
N ASP A 204 5.76 31.38 -30.14
CA ASP A 204 6.77 32.04 -29.30
C ASP A 204 7.84 32.75 -30.14
N ALA A 205 8.27 32.14 -31.26
CA ALA A 205 9.25 32.74 -32.15
C ALA A 205 8.69 34.00 -32.84
N GLU A 206 7.44 33.96 -33.30
CA GLU A 206 6.75 35.12 -33.91
C GLU A 206 6.58 36.27 -32.90
N ALA A 207 6.14 35.95 -31.68
CA ALA A 207 6.04 36.92 -30.60
C ALA A 207 7.39 37.58 -30.28
N GLN A 208 8.45 36.79 -30.20
CA GLN A 208 9.79 37.27 -29.88
C GLN A 208 10.34 38.22 -30.96
N VAL A 209 10.08 37.93 -32.24
CA VAL A 209 10.46 38.82 -33.35
C VAL A 209 9.71 40.17 -33.22
N SER A 210 8.40 40.13 -32.98
CA SER A 210 7.59 41.36 -32.84
C SER A 210 8.02 42.24 -31.65
N MET A 211 8.46 41.63 -30.54
CA MET A 211 8.96 42.36 -29.37
C MET A 211 10.33 42.98 -29.66
N ASN A 212 11.21 42.28 -30.39
CA ASN A 212 12.51 42.82 -30.77
C ASN A 212 12.38 44.02 -31.72
N GLU A 213 11.43 43.99 -32.65
CA GLU A 213 11.13 45.12 -33.54
C GLU A 213 10.68 46.37 -32.76
N LEU A 214 9.83 46.20 -31.74
CA LEU A 214 9.42 47.31 -30.88
C LEU A 214 10.56 47.86 -30.02
N ARG A 215 11.39 46.97 -29.45
CA ARG A 215 12.58 47.39 -28.69
C ARG A 215 13.53 48.21 -29.57
N GLN A 216 13.71 47.79 -30.82
CA GLN A 216 14.48 48.54 -31.80
C GLN A 216 13.84 49.90 -32.08
N ARG A 217 12.52 49.96 -32.25
CA ARG A 217 11.81 51.22 -32.49
C ARG A 217 11.95 52.22 -31.34
N ILE A 218 11.88 51.75 -30.10
CA ILE A 218 12.15 52.58 -28.90
C ILE A 218 13.59 53.09 -28.91
N ALA A 219 14.56 52.24 -29.23
CA ALA A 219 15.96 52.63 -29.31
C ALA A 219 16.20 53.72 -30.37
N ASP A 220 15.57 53.60 -31.54
CA ASP A 220 15.67 54.58 -32.63
C ASP A 220 15.05 55.93 -32.22
N LEU A 221 13.85 55.93 -31.64
CA LEU A 221 13.18 57.14 -31.15
C LEU A 221 13.98 57.83 -30.04
N ASN A 222 14.62 57.06 -29.16
CA ASN A 222 15.47 57.59 -28.11
C ASN A 222 16.73 58.26 -28.69
N ARG A 223 17.28 57.71 -29.79
CA ARG A 223 18.40 58.30 -30.53
C ARG A 223 18.00 59.59 -31.23
N GLU A 224 16.82 59.62 -31.86
CA GLU A 224 16.25 60.83 -32.47
C GLU A 224 16.03 61.93 -31.43
N TRP A 225 15.55 61.57 -30.23
CA TRP A 225 15.40 62.52 -29.11
C TRP A 225 16.72 63.07 -28.60
N GLN A 226 17.74 62.23 -28.40
CA GLN A 226 19.07 62.68 -27.99
C GLN A 226 19.71 63.63 -29.01
N LEU A 227 19.52 63.35 -30.31
CA LEU A 227 19.99 64.23 -31.39
C LEU A 227 19.26 65.57 -31.35
N HIS A 228 17.93 65.56 -31.25
CA HIS A 228 17.13 66.78 -31.16
C HIS A 228 17.49 67.63 -29.93
N ASP A 229 17.63 67.00 -28.75
CA ASP A 229 18.07 67.67 -27.51
C ASP A 229 19.46 68.30 -27.67
N SER A 230 20.38 67.61 -28.34
CA SER A 230 21.71 68.14 -28.66
C SER A 230 21.64 69.32 -29.65
N THR A 231 20.84 69.22 -30.71
CA THR A 231 20.65 70.29 -31.71
C THR A 231 20.01 71.54 -31.09
N CYS A 232 18.99 71.39 -30.23
CA CYS A 232 18.39 72.49 -29.48
C CYS A 232 19.41 73.16 -28.55
N LYS A 233 20.24 72.39 -27.83
CA LYS A 233 21.32 72.96 -27.01
C LYS A 233 22.31 73.78 -27.85
N THR A 234 22.71 73.26 -29.01
CA THR A 234 23.67 73.93 -29.90
C THR A 234 23.10 75.23 -30.49
N LEU A 235 21.82 75.22 -30.89
CA LEU A 235 21.11 76.40 -31.40
C LEU A 235 20.92 77.48 -30.33
N ARG A 236 20.70 77.08 -29.07
CA ARG A 236 20.58 77.96 -27.92
C ARG A 236 21.91 78.63 -27.54
N GLU A 237 23.03 77.95 -27.80
CA GLU A 237 24.39 78.50 -27.61
C GLU A 237 24.80 79.46 -28.73
N SER A 238 24.16 79.41 -29.91
CA SER A 238 24.57 80.18 -31.10
C SER A 238 23.67 81.37 -31.45
N ASN A 239 22.48 81.53 -30.88
CA ASN A 239 21.59 82.68 -31.14
C ASN A 239 21.29 83.51 -29.87
N GLN A 240 21.31 84.84 -29.99
CA GLN A 240 20.69 85.75 -29.01
C GLN A 240 19.16 85.61 -29.07
N ALA A 241 18.55 85.51 -27.89
CA ALA A 241 17.18 85.09 -27.62
C ALA A 241 16.10 85.76 -28.50
N ASN A 242 15.36 84.91 -29.24
CA ASN A 242 14.03 85.22 -29.78
C ASN A 242 13.01 84.34 -29.04
N GLU A 243 12.16 84.93 -28.20
CA GLU A 243 11.15 84.23 -27.37
C GLU A 243 10.21 83.33 -28.18
N SER A 244 9.99 83.65 -29.48
CA SER A 244 9.16 82.82 -30.35
C SER A 244 9.80 81.48 -30.71
N ASN A 245 11.12 81.39 -30.86
CA ASN A 245 11.80 80.13 -31.19
C ASN A 245 11.87 79.20 -29.98
N ASP A 246 12.06 79.75 -28.77
CA ASP A 246 12.06 78.98 -27.53
C ASP A 246 10.72 78.27 -27.26
N ALA A 247 9.60 78.89 -27.66
CA ALA A 247 8.27 78.27 -27.55
C ALA A 247 8.07 77.09 -28.52
N TYR A 248 8.55 77.20 -29.76
CA TYR A 248 8.49 76.10 -30.74
C TYR A 248 9.39 74.93 -30.31
N ASP A 249 10.58 75.21 -29.80
CA ASP A 249 11.51 74.18 -29.32
C ASP A 249 10.96 73.43 -28.08
N LEU A 250 10.28 74.15 -27.17
CA LEU A 250 9.63 73.53 -26.02
C LEU A 250 8.48 72.60 -26.45
N ILE A 251 7.62 73.04 -27.37
CA ILE A 251 6.53 72.22 -27.90
C ILE A 251 7.08 71.00 -28.66
N ALA A 252 8.17 71.16 -29.42
CA ALA A 252 8.82 70.05 -30.13
C ALA A 252 9.40 69.02 -29.14
N HIS A 253 10.04 69.47 -28.05
CA HIS A 253 10.54 68.59 -27.00
C HIS A 253 9.40 67.88 -26.26
N GLU A 254 8.31 68.58 -25.93
CA GLU A 254 7.13 67.98 -25.30
C GLU A 254 6.45 66.96 -26.21
N LEU A 255 6.32 67.24 -27.51
CA LEU A 255 5.78 66.32 -28.50
C LEU A 255 6.63 65.05 -28.61
N LEU A 256 7.96 65.18 -28.64
CA LEU A 256 8.85 64.03 -28.72
C LEU A 256 8.85 63.21 -27.42
N SER A 257 8.78 63.89 -26.27
CA SER A 257 8.61 63.25 -24.96
C SER A 257 7.29 62.48 -24.87
N LEU A 258 6.21 63.03 -25.41
CA LEU A 258 4.92 62.35 -25.51
C LEU A 258 4.97 61.14 -26.44
N LYS A 259 5.60 61.25 -27.62
CA LYS A 259 5.82 60.13 -28.55
C LYS A 259 6.63 58.99 -27.93
N MET A 260 7.67 59.31 -27.15
CA MET A 260 8.45 58.28 -26.43
C MET A 260 7.61 57.60 -25.35
N ARG A 261 6.79 58.35 -24.62
CA ARG A 261 5.89 57.79 -23.61
C ARG A 261 4.83 56.89 -24.25
N GLU A 262 4.25 57.30 -25.38
CA GLU A 262 3.31 56.52 -26.17
C GLU A 262 3.95 55.21 -26.67
N ALA A 263 5.14 55.30 -27.27
CA ALA A 263 5.89 54.12 -27.71
C ALA A 263 6.25 53.18 -26.55
N GLN A 264 6.57 53.74 -25.37
CA GLN A 264 6.82 52.95 -24.16
C GLN A 264 5.55 52.22 -23.70
N THR A 265 4.41 52.91 -23.62
CA THR A 265 3.14 52.28 -23.24
C THR A 265 2.69 51.23 -24.25
N ASP A 266 2.97 51.42 -25.54
CA ASP A 266 2.69 50.42 -26.58
C ASP A 266 3.55 49.17 -26.43
N CYS A 267 4.83 49.34 -26.09
CA CYS A 267 5.69 48.21 -25.78
C CYS A 267 5.23 47.46 -24.52
N ASP A 268 4.86 48.18 -23.48
CA ASP A 268 4.35 47.58 -22.24
C ASP A 268 3.01 46.85 -22.49
N ASN A 269 2.12 47.43 -23.30
CA ASN A 269 0.85 46.78 -23.71
C ASN A 269 1.07 45.48 -24.49
N LYS A 270 2.04 45.45 -25.42
CA LYS A 270 2.36 44.21 -26.14
C LYS A 270 3.03 43.17 -25.24
N ALA A 271 3.88 43.59 -24.29
CA ALA A 271 4.47 42.70 -23.31
C ALA A 271 3.39 42.05 -22.42
N LEU A 272 2.41 42.83 -21.94
CA LEU A 272 1.27 42.31 -21.19
C LEU A 272 0.38 41.41 -22.04
N SER A 273 0.16 41.76 -23.31
CA SER A 273 -0.61 40.91 -24.25
C SER A 273 0.05 39.56 -24.47
N GLN A 274 1.39 39.53 -24.58
CA GLN A 274 2.14 38.28 -24.66
C GLN A 274 1.99 37.46 -23.36
N GLN A 275 2.09 38.11 -22.20
CA GLN A 275 1.91 37.43 -20.92
C GLN A 275 0.51 36.80 -20.79
N ILE A 276 -0.54 37.46 -21.29
CA ILE A 276 -1.90 36.90 -21.34
C ILE A 276 -1.93 35.65 -22.22
N MET A 277 -1.32 35.69 -23.41
CA MET A 277 -1.25 34.54 -24.32
C MET A 277 -0.51 33.34 -23.70
N ASP A 278 0.60 33.60 -22.99
CA ASP A 278 1.36 32.57 -22.29
C ASP A 278 0.51 31.92 -21.19
N LEU A 279 -0.20 32.72 -20.41
CA LEU A 279 -1.11 32.25 -19.35
C LEU A 279 -2.29 31.47 -19.92
N GLU A 280 -2.86 31.89 -21.06
CA GLU A 280 -3.92 31.14 -21.75
C GLU A 280 -3.44 29.78 -22.25
N THR A 281 -2.21 29.71 -22.77
CA THR A 281 -1.59 28.46 -23.21
C THR A 281 -1.31 27.56 -22.02
N GLN A 282 -0.76 28.09 -20.92
CA GLN A 282 -0.57 27.35 -19.67
C GLN A 282 -1.91 26.82 -19.13
N LYS A 283 -2.98 27.63 -19.17
CA LYS A 283 -4.33 27.20 -18.78
C LYS A 283 -4.79 26.02 -19.64
N GLN A 284 -4.60 26.08 -20.96
CA GLN A 284 -5.00 24.99 -21.86
C GLN A 284 -4.21 23.70 -21.60
N VAL A 285 -2.90 23.81 -21.36
CA VAL A 285 -2.05 22.67 -21.00
C VAL A 285 -2.51 22.02 -19.70
N ILE A 286 -2.77 22.82 -18.66
CA ILE A 286 -3.27 22.32 -17.37
C ILE A 286 -4.65 21.67 -17.55
N TYR A 287 -5.54 22.28 -18.32
CA TYR A 287 -6.86 21.72 -18.61
C TYR A 287 -6.75 20.35 -19.30
N ASN A 288 -5.92 20.23 -20.33
CA ASN A 288 -5.67 18.96 -21.01
C ASN A 288 -5.04 17.92 -20.06
N GLN A 289 -4.15 18.35 -19.17
CA GLN A 289 -3.54 17.47 -18.17
C GLN A 289 -4.58 16.94 -17.17
N ILE A 290 -5.45 17.80 -16.64
CA ILE A 290 -6.54 17.42 -15.75
C ILE A 290 -7.46 16.43 -16.46
N LYS A 291 -7.82 16.70 -17.72
CA LYS A 291 -8.67 15.79 -18.50
C LYS A 291 -8.05 14.40 -18.65
N ARG A 292 -6.75 14.31 -18.97
CA ARG A 292 -6.03 13.03 -19.05
C ARG A 292 -6.03 12.28 -17.71
N GLN A 293 -5.83 13.01 -16.61
CA GLN A 293 -5.89 12.44 -15.26
C GLN A 293 -7.30 11.96 -14.90
N ASP A 294 -8.34 12.69 -15.27
CA ASP A 294 -9.73 12.29 -15.06
C ASP A 294 -10.05 11.00 -15.84
N ASP A 295 -9.61 10.91 -17.11
CA ASP A 295 -9.78 9.70 -17.92
C ASP A 295 -9.02 8.48 -17.34
N GLU A 296 -7.83 8.70 -16.77
CA GLU A 296 -7.07 7.65 -16.06
C GLU A 296 -7.75 7.23 -14.75
N ILE A 297 -8.28 8.17 -13.98
CA ILE A 297 -9.07 7.89 -12.77
C ILE A 297 -10.32 7.08 -13.14
N GLN A 298 -11.01 7.43 -14.23
CA GLN A 298 -12.17 6.68 -14.70
C GLN A 298 -11.79 5.25 -15.10
N ARG A 299 -10.68 5.06 -15.83
CA ARG A 299 -10.16 3.72 -16.17
C ARG A 299 -9.85 2.90 -14.92
N MET A 300 -9.09 3.44 -13.96
CA MET A 300 -8.78 2.74 -12.71
C MET A 300 -10.05 2.40 -11.90
N ARG A 301 -11.07 3.26 -11.91
CA ARG A 301 -12.35 2.96 -11.24
C ARG A 301 -13.08 1.79 -11.89
N LEU A 302 -13.10 1.73 -13.23
CA LEU A 302 -13.69 0.60 -13.96
C LEU A 302 -12.95 -0.70 -13.66
N GLU A 303 -11.61 -0.69 -13.70
CA GLU A 303 -10.79 -1.86 -13.36
C GLU A 303 -11.00 -2.33 -11.91
N LEU A 304 -11.17 -1.39 -10.98
CA LEU A 304 -11.50 -1.70 -9.58
C LEU A 304 -12.88 -2.35 -9.46
N ASP A 305 -13.90 -1.81 -10.13
CA ASP A 305 -15.25 -2.38 -10.12
C ASP A 305 -15.27 -3.78 -10.74
N GLU A 306 -14.57 -3.99 -11.86
CA GLU A 306 -14.41 -5.32 -12.49
C GLU A 306 -13.70 -6.32 -11.56
N SER A 307 -12.65 -5.87 -10.85
CA SER A 307 -11.94 -6.69 -9.87
C SER A 307 -12.82 -7.01 -8.66
N ARG A 308 -13.66 -6.06 -8.20
CA ARG A 308 -14.62 -6.28 -7.11
C ARG A 308 -15.68 -7.31 -7.49
N VAL A 309 -16.19 -7.26 -8.73
CA VAL A 309 -17.15 -8.26 -9.22
C VAL A 309 -16.49 -9.65 -9.25
N ARG A 310 -15.28 -9.76 -9.81
CA ARG A 310 -14.54 -11.04 -9.81
C ARG A 310 -14.29 -11.58 -8.40
N GLU A 311 -13.96 -10.72 -7.44
CA GLU A 311 -13.79 -11.12 -6.04
C GLU A 311 -15.10 -11.64 -5.42
N GLN A 312 -16.23 -10.99 -5.72
CA GLN A 312 -17.54 -11.45 -5.26
C GLN A 312 -17.92 -12.81 -5.85
N GLU A 313 -17.64 -13.04 -7.14
CA GLU A 313 -17.85 -14.32 -7.80
C GLU A 313 -17.00 -15.43 -7.18
N LEU A 314 -15.72 -15.18 -6.95
CA LEU A 314 -14.82 -16.14 -6.29
C LEU A 314 -15.25 -16.43 -4.84
N ARG A 315 -15.72 -15.42 -4.10
CA ARG A 315 -16.29 -15.61 -2.76
C ARG A 315 -17.56 -16.48 -2.79
N ALA A 316 -18.42 -16.30 -3.78
CA ALA A 316 -19.60 -17.14 -3.95
C ALA A 316 -19.21 -18.60 -4.23
N GLN A 317 -18.25 -18.83 -5.12
CA GLN A 317 -17.71 -20.17 -5.41
C GLN A 317 -17.07 -20.83 -4.18
N LEU A 318 -16.33 -20.06 -3.38
CA LEU A 318 -15.75 -20.54 -2.12
C LEU A 318 -16.84 -20.97 -1.13
N ASN A 319 -17.91 -20.18 -0.98
CA ASN A 319 -19.01 -20.52 -0.10
C ASN A 319 -19.77 -21.77 -0.59
N GLU A 320 -19.95 -21.92 -1.90
CA GLU A 320 -20.60 -23.09 -2.50
C GLU A 320 -19.78 -24.37 -2.24
N THR A 321 -18.48 -24.35 -2.50
CA THR A 321 -17.59 -25.49 -2.23
C THR A 321 -17.53 -25.82 -0.74
N LYS A 322 -17.52 -24.82 0.14
CA LYS A 322 -17.60 -25.02 1.59
C LYS A 322 -18.88 -25.73 2.02
N ASN A 323 -20.02 -25.34 1.46
CA ASN A 323 -21.30 -25.99 1.73
C ASN A 323 -21.31 -27.44 1.21
N GLN A 324 -20.78 -27.69 0.01
CA GLN A 324 -20.65 -29.04 -0.54
C GLN A 324 -19.77 -29.94 0.34
N MET A 325 -18.67 -29.42 0.87
CA MET A 325 -17.84 -30.16 1.82
C MET A 325 -18.60 -30.48 3.11
N HIS A 326 -19.31 -29.51 3.68
CA HIS A 326 -20.11 -29.72 4.88
C HIS A 326 -21.22 -30.78 4.67
N ASP A 327 -21.92 -30.73 3.54
CA ASP A 327 -22.92 -31.74 3.18
C ASP A 327 -22.29 -33.13 3.02
N GLY A 328 -21.09 -33.21 2.45
CA GLY A 328 -20.31 -34.45 2.35
C GLY A 328 -19.93 -35.02 3.73
N GLU A 329 -19.48 -34.17 4.65
CA GLU A 329 -19.17 -34.56 6.04
C GLU A 329 -20.39 -35.08 6.79
N LEU A 330 -21.55 -34.43 6.61
CA LEU A 330 -22.81 -34.88 7.21
C LEU A 330 -23.22 -36.26 6.69
N ARG A 331 -23.12 -36.50 5.37
CA ARG A 331 -23.39 -37.82 4.77
C ARG A 331 -22.44 -38.89 5.30
N LEU A 332 -21.14 -38.61 5.40
CA LEU A 332 -20.18 -39.57 5.96
C LEU A 332 -20.48 -39.92 7.42
N LYS A 333 -20.91 -38.95 8.23
CA LYS A 333 -21.34 -39.19 9.62
C LYS A 333 -22.61 -40.03 9.68
N GLU A 334 -23.59 -39.78 8.81
CA GLU A 334 -24.82 -40.56 8.68
C GLU A 334 -24.50 -42.01 8.27
N ASP A 335 -23.68 -42.22 7.24
CA ASP A 335 -23.27 -43.55 6.77
C ASP A 335 -22.51 -44.32 7.86
N SER A 336 -21.62 -43.65 8.60
CA SER A 336 -20.92 -44.24 9.75
C SER A 336 -21.88 -44.63 10.87
N MET A 337 -22.91 -43.83 11.15
CA MET A 337 -23.94 -44.16 12.13
C MET A 337 -24.78 -45.36 11.68
N MET A 338 -25.19 -45.39 10.40
CA MET A 338 -25.93 -46.51 9.82
C MET A 338 -25.15 -47.82 9.85
N LEU A 339 -23.84 -47.78 9.59
CA LEU A 339 -22.97 -48.95 9.69
C LEU A 339 -22.89 -49.46 11.13
N ARG A 340 -22.71 -48.57 12.11
CA ARG A 340 -22.72 -48.91 13.54
C ARG A 340 -24.04 -49.52 13.99
N ILE A 341 -25.18 -49.03 13.49
CA ILE A 341 -26.50 -49.61 13.78
C ILE A 341 -26.58 -51.04 13.24
N ARG A 342 -26.19 -51.27 11.98
CA ARG A 342 -26.20 -52.62 11.38
C ARG A 342 -25.27 -53.59 12.12
N GLU A 343 -24.10 -53.13 12.55
CA GLU A 343 -23.19 -53.94 13.38
C GLU A 343 -23.81 -54.26 14.74
N ALA A 344 -24.48 -53.30 15.39
CA ALA A 344 -25.20 -53.52 16.63
C ALA A 344 -26.36 -54.52 16.45
N GLU A 345 -27.14 -54.40 15.37
CA GLU A 345 -28.20 -55.35 15.03
C GLU A 345 -27.66 -56.76 14.78
N SER A 346 -26.54 -56.88 14.04
CA SER A 346 -25.89 -58.19 13.80
C SER A 346 -25.35 -58.81 15.09
N THR A 347 -24.73 -58.00 15.97
CA THR A 347 -24.21 -58.50 17.25
C THR A 347 -25.34 -58.89 18.22
N GLN A 348 -26.44 -58.14 18.22
CA GLN A 348 -27.67 -58.52 18.93
C GLN A 348 -28.23 -59.84 18.41
N ALA A 349 -28.39 -60.01 17.10
CA ALA A 349 -28.88 -61.25 16.52
C ALA A 349 -27.99 -62.47 16.85
N ILE A 350 -26.66 -62.27 16.86
CA ILE A 350 -25.72 -63.30 17.33
C ILE A 350 -25.94 -63.62 18.81
N GLY A 351 -26.16 -62.59 19.64
CA GLY A 351 -26.50 -62.75 21.06
C GLY A 351 -27.77 -63.57 21.26
N ASP A 352 -28.85 -63.24 20.55
CA ASP A 352 -30.14 -63.94 20.62
C ASP A 352 -30.01 -65.41 20.19
N LEU A 353 -29.28 -65.67 19.10
CA LEU A 353 -29.01 -67.05 18.65
C LEU A 353 -28.17 -67.83 19.66
N ARG A 354 -27.14 -67.22 20.26
CA ARG A 354 -26.34 -67.85 21.32
C ARG A 354 -27.18 -68.18 22.54
N GLN A 355 -28.05 -67.28 22.96
CA GLN A 355 -29.00 -67.54 24.05
C GLN A 355 -29.91 -68.73 23.69
N ARG A 356 -30.43 -68.77 22.46
CA ARG A 356 -31.29 -69.87 22.02
C ARG A 356 -30.57 -71.21 21.99
N ILE A 357 -29.30 -71.23 21.58
CA ILE A 357 -28.45 -72.43 21.62
C ILE A 357 -28.30 -72.89 23.08
N ALA A 358 -27.96 -72.00 24.00
CA ALA A 358 -27.81 -72.34 25.42
C ALA A 358 -29.11 -72.89 26.04
N GLU A 359 -30.27 -72.31 25.70
CA GLU A 359 -31.59 -72.83 26.13
C GLU A 359 -31.82 -74.26 25.64
N LEU A 360 -31.53 -74.54 24.36
CA LEU A 360 -31.65 -75.88 23.78
C LEU A 360 -30.66 -76.87 24.38
N GLU A 361 -29.43 -76.44 24.69
CA GLU A 361 -28.42 -77.25 25.37
C GLU A 361 -28.86 -77.67 26.77
N VAL A 362 -29.44 -76.75 27.54
CA VAL A 362 -30.01 -77.04 28.87
C VAL A 362 -31.18 -78.02 28.75
N GLN A 363 -32.12 -77.78 27.84
CA GLN A 363 -33.25 -78.71 27.60
C GLN A 363 -32.75 -80.11 27.21
N ASN A 364 -31.69 -80.20 26.41
CA ASN A 364 -31.09 -81.48 26.05
C ASN A 364 -30.48 -82.18 27.27
N GLN A 365 -29.74 -81.46 28.11
CA GLN A 365 -29.22 -82.04 29.37
C GLN A 365 -30.31 -82.49 30.34
N GLU A 366 -31.42 -81.73 30.46
CA GLU A 366 -32.59 -82.12 31.25
C GLU A 366 -33.21 -83.42 30.73
N LEU A 367 -33.38 -83.57 29.41
CA LEU A 367 -33.90 -84.78 28.78
C LEU A 367 -32.97 -85.99 29.01
N ILE A 368 -31.66 -85.81 28.86
CA ILE A 368 -30.67 -86.86 29.13
C ILE A 368 -30.76 -87.31 30.59
N THR A 369 -30.79 -86.36 31.52
CA THR A 369 -30.86 -86.65 32.96
C THR A 369 -32.18 -87.35 33.31
N ARG A 370 -33.30 -86.91 32.73
CA ARG A 370 -34.59 -87.58 32.89
C ARG A 370 -34.58 -89.01 32.35
N GLY A 371 -33.97 -89.23 31.18
CA GLY A 371 -33.78 -90.57 30.61
C GLY A 371 -32.97 -91.47 31.54
N GLN A 372 -31.83 -90.99 32.04
CA GLN A 372 -31.00 -91.72 33.01
C GLN A 372 -31.72 -92.07 34.31
N ILE A 373 -32.62 -91.19 34.79
CA ILE A 373 -33.45 -91.48 35.98
C ILE A 373 -34.51 -92.55 35.67
N MET A 374 -35.14 -92.51 34.50
CA MET A 374 -36.09 -93.56 34.09
C MET A 374 -35.39 -94.90 33.91
N ASP A 375 -34.23 -94.93 33.26
CA ASP A 375 -33.43 -96.14 33.10
C ASP A 375 -33.00 -96.71 34.47
N ASN A 376 -32.60 -95.86 35.43
CA ASN A 376 -32.29 -96.29 36.80
C ASN A 376 -33.52 -96.80 37.56
N ARG A 377 -34.70 -96.21 37.32
CA ARG A 377 -35.97 -96.69 37.91
C ARG A 377 -36.34 -98.06 37.35
N ASP A 378 -36.23 -98.25 36.05
CA ASP A 378 -36.50 -99.53 35.37
C ASP A 378 -35.46 -100.59 35.77
N LEU A 379 -34.20 -100.19 36.01
CA LEU A 379 -33.16 -101.03 36.60
C LEU A 379 -33.45 -101.38 38.07
N GLN A 380 -33.96 -100.44 38.86
CA GLN A 380 -34.41 -100.69 40.24
C GLN A 380 -35.62 -101.63 40.30
N GLU A 381 -36.54 -101.50 39.35
CA GLU A 381 -37.70 -102.39 39.21
C GLU A 381 -37.25 -103.82 38.84
N LYS A 382 -36.31 -103.95 37.90
CA LYS A 382 -35.64 -105.24 37.59
C LYS A 382 -34.79 -105.78 38.74
N LEU A 383 -34.19 -104.92 39.56
CA LEU A 383 -33.44 -105.33 40.76
C LEU A 383 -34.38 -105.85 41.84
N LEU A 384 -35.57 -105.27 41.98
CA LEU A 384 -36.63 -105.77 42.86
C LEU A 384 -37.19 -107.11 42.37
N GLU A 385 -37.29 -107.33 41.05
CA GLU A 385 -37.63 -108.63 40.47
C GLU A 385 -36.53 -109.68 40.65
N LEU A 386 -35.25 -109.29 40.64
CA LEU A 386 -34.10 -110.19 40.83
C LEU A 386 -33.75 -110.44 42.31
N GLN A 387 -34.35 -109.70 43.25
CA GLN A 387 -34.15 -109.90 44.68
C GLN A 387 -35.03 -111.04 45.26
N ASP A 388 -35.93 -111.62 44.46
CA ASP A 388 -36.76 -112.78 44.81
C ASP A 388 -36.12 -114.16 44.44
N GLU A 389 -34.85 -114.19 44.02
CA GLU A 389 -34.10 -115.43 43.72
C GLU A 389 -32.94 -115.68 44.72
N PRO A 390 -32.78 -116.90 45.28
CA PRO A 390 -31.86 -117.14 46.40
C PRO A 390 -30.39 -117.36 46.00
N LYS A 391 -29.52 -116.92 46.92
CA LYS A 391 -28.04 -116.87 46.91
C LYS A 391 -27.32 -118.19 46.58
N PHE A 392 -26.17 -118.11 45.89
CA PHE A 392 -25.05 -119.04 46.12
C PHE A 392 -23.65 -118.40 46.01
N SER A 393 -22.76 -118.93 46.85
CA SER A 393 -21.40 -118.50 47.24
C SER A 393 -20.29 -118.93 46.28
N PHE A 394 -19.21 -118.13 46.08
CA PHE A 394 -17.82 -118.53 46.40
C PHE A 394 -16.73 -117.45 46.13
N ARG A 395 -15.99 -117.11 47.19
CA ARG A 395 -14.51 -117.03 47.42
C ARG A 395 -13.49 -116.67 46.29
N SER A 396 -12.65 -115.68 46.68
CA SER A 396 -11.16 -115.55 46.55
C SER A 396 -10.45 -114.86 45.36
N MET A 397 -9.42 -114.09 45.77
CA MET A 397 -8.10 -113.76 45.18
C MET A 397 -7.88 -112.44 44.41
N SER A 398 -7.32 -111.46 45.13
CA SER A 398 -5.93 -110.95 45.04
C SER A 398 -5.30 -110.46 43.71
N ILE A 399 -4.77 -109.22 43.79
CA ILE A 399 -3.44 -108.70 43.34
C ILE A 399 -3.31 -107.99 41.96
N SER A 400 -2.58 -106.84 42.02
CA SER A 400 -1.81 -106.12 40.97
C SER A 400 -2.62 -105.20 40.04
N SER A 401 -2.22 -104.00 39.61
CA SER A 401 -1.02 -103.17 39.75
C SER A 401 -1.24 -101.84 38.98
N SER A 402 -0.52 -100.78 39.42
CA SER A 402 0.13 -99.74 38.61
C SER A 402 -0.67 -98.80 37.69
N GLY A 403 -0.41 -97.49 37.83
CA GLY A 403 -0.64 -96.47 36.81
C GLY A 403 -0.79 -95.07 37.44
N PHE A 404 0.28 -94.44 37.90
CA PHE A 404 1.17 -93.49 37.19
C PHE A 404 0.76 -92.02 37.35
N LEU A 405 1.75 -91.26 37.82
CA LEU A 405 1.84 -89.80 37.97
C LEU A 405 1.82 -89.12 36.59
N PHE A 406 1.38 -87.85 36.52
CA PHE A 406 2.25 -86.76 36.08
C PHE A 406 1.67 -85.38 36.46
N PHE A 407 2.46 -84.65 37.22
CA PHE A 407 2.44 -83.20 37.42
C PHE A 407 3.54 -82.62 36.50
N ASP A 408 3.42 -81.32 36.18
CA ASP A 408 4.40 -80.41 35.57
C ASP A 408 4.34 -80.06 34.05
N CYS A 409 4.01 -78.77 33.88
CA CYS A 409 4.74 -77.70 33.18
C CYS A 409 5.13 -77.86 31.70
N CYS A 410 4.74 -76.86 30.90
CA CYS A 410 5.67 -75.76 30.59
C CYS A 410 5.02 -74.62 29.83
N SER A 411 5.26 -73.40 30.34
CA SER A 411 5.25 -72.15 29.59
C SER A 411 6.13 -72.24 28.34
N THR A 412 5.78 -71.45 27.32
CA THR A 412 6.80 -70.85 26.44
C THR A 412 6.41 -69.41 26.15
N ILE A 413 7.21 -68.50 26.71
CA ILE A 413 7.35 -67.10 26.35
C ILE A 413 8.45 -67.01 25.27
N ILE A 414 8.25 -66.16 24.25
CA ILE A 414 9.22 -65.21 23.63
C ILE A 414 8.33 -64.26 22.80
N HIS A 415 8.05 -63.02 23.25
CA HIS A 415 8.81 -61.77 23.10
C HIS A 415 9.04 -61.32 21.65
N LEU A 416 8.48 -60.14 21.30
CA LEU A 416 9.17 -58.86 20.99
C LEU A 416 8.51 -58.03 19.85
N PHE A 417 8.36 -56.72 20.14
CA PHE A 417 8.15 -55.52 19.28
C PHE A 417 6.76 -55.25 18.67
N SER A 418 6.20 -54.03 18.67
CA SER A 418 6.51 -52.73 19.30
C SER A 418 5.50 -51.67 18.81
N PHE A 419 5.22 -50.65 19.65
CA PHE A 419 4.97 -49.22 19.32
C PHE A 419 3.92 -48.85 18.22
N THR A 420 2.97 -47.94 18.38
CA THR A 420 2.80 -46.78 19.27
C THR A 420 1.32 -46.54 19.56
N GLY A 421 1.01 -46.25 20.82
CA GLY A 421 -0.10 -45.35 21.12
C GLY A 421 0.45 -43.93 21.12
N ASP A 422 -0.23 -43.03 20.42
CA ASP A 422 -0.14 -41.60 20.70
C ASP A 422 -1.45 -41.18 21.38
N ALA A 423 -1.34 -41.03 22.70
CA ALA A 423 -2.13 -40.06 23.42
C ALA A 423 -1.62 -38.67 23.01
N SER A 424 -2.38 -37.96 22.19
CA SER A 424 -2.27 -36.50 22.13
C SER A 424 -3.34 -35.90 23.03
N ALA A 425 -2.86 -35.28 24.09
CA ALA A 425 -3.60 -34.34 24.90
C ALA A 425 -4.16 -33.23 23.99
N PHE A 426 -5.48 -33.08 23.94
CA PHE A 426 -6.08 -31.83 23.50
C PHE A 426 -6.31 -30.97 24.74
N ALA A 427 -5.35 -30.07 24.95
CA ALA A 427 -5.52 -28.96 25.87
C ALA A 427 -6.74 -28.15 25.42
N ALA A 428 -7.68 -27.96 26.34
CA ALA A 428 -8.65 -26.89 26.23
C ALA A 428 -7.89 -25.56 26.24
N ASN A 429 -7.92 -24.86 25.12
CA ASN A 429 -7.73 -23.42 25.06
C ASN A 429 -8.94 -22.85 24.34
N ASP A 430 -9.80 -22.20 25.12
CA ASP A 430 -10.72 -21.18 24.66
C ASP A 430 -9.95 -20.12 23.84
N PRO A 431 -10.56 -19.64 22.76
CA PRO A 431 -10.53 -18.23 22.46
C PRO A 431 -11.95 -17.71 22.59
N SER A 432 -12.16 -16.93 23.65
CA SER A 432 -13.13 -15.87 23.69
C SER A 432 -12.99 -15.00 22.44
N GLU A 433 -13.89 -15.13 21.47
CA GLU A 433 -14.19 -14.05 20.53
C GLU A 433 -15.33 -13.21 21.13
N SER A 434 -14.92 -12.03 21.58
CA SER A 434 -15.75 -10.88 21.92
C SER A 434 -16.65 -10.51 20.74
N PHE A 435 -17.95 -10.63 20.96
CA PHE A 435 -18.95 -9.81 20.30
C PHE A 435 -18.71 -8.35 20.67
N ASP A 436 -18.13 -7.56 19.77
CA ASP A 436 -18.33 -6.11 19.77
C ASP A 436 -19.43 -5.78 18.77
N VAL A 437 -20.66 -5.76 19.29
CA VAL A 437 -21.79 -5.06 18.71
C VAL A 437 -22.00 -3.83 19.58
N ASP A 438 -21.53 -2.69 19.11
CA ASP A 438 -22.08 -1.35 19.38
C ASP A 438 -21.80 -0.54 18.09
N GLY A 439 -22.76 0.02 17.38
CA GLY A 439 -23.95 0.68 17.90
C GLY A 439 -23.61 2.12 18.25
N SER A 440 -23.37 2.98 17.25
CA SER A 440 -23.33 4.43 17.45
C SER A 440 -23.93 5.15 16.24
N THR A 441 -25.23 5.35 16.39
CA THR A 441 -26.07 6.45 15.94
C THR A 441 -25.36 7.76 15.53
N SER A 442 -25.82 8.29 14.41
CA SER A 442 -26.13 9.70 14.13
C SER A 442 -25.77 10.75 15.20
N SER A 443 -24.96 11.74 14.78
CA SER A 443 -25.25 13.18 14.89
C SER A 443 -24.46 13.93 13.82
#